data_AF-W9YNL6-F1
#
_entry.id   AF-W9YNL6-F1
#
_cell.length_a   1.000
_cell.length_b   1.000
_cell.length_c   1.000
_cell.angle_alpha   90.00
_cell.angle_beta   90.00
_cell.angle_gamma   90.00
#
_symmetry.space_group_name_H-M   'P 1'
#
loop_
_entity.id
_entity.type
_entity.pdbx_description
1 polymer ?
#
loop_
_entity_poly.entity_id
_entity_poly.type
_entity_poly.pdbx_seq_one_letter_code
_entity_poly.pdbx_strand_id
1 'polypeptide(L)'
;MSNIMPQVRGSPKGTTSTTVSEAAARPLIPEDGLTQEAAKDILKRTLSVKTANAATDIISERTGLSKSLGSNQYPLRDIGRGSCGSVFEVPETVYAIKKGAGTEAIWNDFNLTNCAYNSCLTSLGLFEYAFRGRRVPRVPKARYFNGPDADGVWTAIISRFPEADRTRAAAFYLDHILPVPRVTRQALVRRFFQPDEQTQ
;
A
#
# COMPACT_ATOMS: atom_id res chain seq x y z
N MET A 1 -29.90 -38.99 -37.44
CA MET A 1 -31.04 -38.54 -36.61
C MET A 1 -30.60 -37.31 -35.84
N SER A 2 -31.23 -36.17 -36.18
CA SER A 2 -31.32 -34.84 -35.52
C SER A 2 -30.27 -34.37 -34.49
N ASN A 3 -29.52 -33.33 -34.90
CA ASN A 3 -28.94 -32.26 -34.08
C ASN A 3 -30.04 -31.40 -33.42
N ILE A 4 -29.86 -30.98 -32.16
CA ILE A 4 -30.61 -29.85 -31.57
C ILE A 4 -29.66 -29.01 -30.69
N MET A 5 -29.29 -27.82 -31.19
CA MET A 5 -28.93 -26.65 -30.38
C MET A 5 -30.20 -25.96 -29.87
N PRO A 6 -30.14 -25.22 -28.76
CA PRO A 6 -30.99 -24.05 -28.58
C PRO A 6 -30.18 -22.75 -28.72
N GLN A 7 -30.71 -21.87 -29.57
CA GLN A 7 -30.34 -20.48 -29.78
C GLN A 7 -30.95 -19.56 -28.71
N VAL A 8 -30.25 -18.45 -28.53
CA VAL A 8 -30.46 -17.22 -27.73
C VAL A 8 -31.83 -16.55 -27.89
N ARG A 9 -32.38 -15.95 -26.80
CA ARG A 9 -32.85 -14.54 -26.73
C ARG A 9 -33.51 -14.15 -25.40
N GLY A 10 -33.24 -12.92 -24.97
CA GLY A 10 -34.20 -12.12 -24.19
C GLY A 10 -33.64 -11.38 -22.97
N SER A 11 -33.04 -10.21 -23.19
CA SER A 11 -32.88 -9.19 -22.13
C SER A 11 -34.23 -8.51 -21.83
N PRO A 12 -34.43 -8.04 -20.60
CA PRO A 12 -35.20 -6.82 -20.38
C PRO A 12 -34.37 -5.71 -19.72
N LYS A 13 -34.48 -4.52 -20.30
CA LYS A 13 -34.10 -3.23 -19.73
C LYS A 13 -35.00 -2.91 -18.53
N GLY A 14 -34.42 -2.33 -17.48
CA GLY A 14 -35.14 -1.68 -16.38
C GLY A 14 -34.29 -0.55 -15.77
N THR A 15 -34.62 0.67 -16.14
CA THR A 15 -34.17 1.97 -15.57
C THR A 15 -35.09 2.26 -14.37
N THR A 16 -34.68 2.72 -13.18
CA THR A 16 -34.45 4.15 -12.84
C THR A 16 -34.03 4.34 -11.37
N SER A 17 -33.10 5.30 -11.17
CA SER A 17 -33.06 6.38 -10.15
C SER A 17 -32.84 6.05 -8.66
N THR A 18 -31.68 6.36 -8.07
CA THR A 18 -31.21 7.64 -7.44
C THR A 18 -31.60 7.79 -5.97
N THR A 19 -30.61 7.71 -5.08
CA THR A 19 -30.48 8.66 -3.96
C THR A 19 -29.00 8.97 -3.74
N VAL A 20 -28.68 10.25 -3.92
CA VAL A 20 -27.40 10.91 -3.65
C VAL A 20 -27.38 11.32 -2.18
N SER A 21 -26.31 10.98 -1.46
CA SER A 21 -25.64 11.77 -0.40
C SER A 21 -24.62 10.81 0.24
N GLU A 22 -23.33 11.09 0.32
CA GLU A 22 -22.78 12.18 1.11
C GLU A 22 -21.35 12.45 0.61
N ALA A 23 -21.20 13.57 -0.08
CA ALA A 23 -19.91 14.05 -0.55
C ALA A 23 -19.14 14.63 0.64
N ALA A 24 -18.29 13.82 1.26
CA ALA A 24 -17.20 14.35 2.07
C ALA A 24 -16.34 15.25 1.16
N ALA A 25 -16.36 16.55 1.46
CA ALA A 25 -15.69 17.60 0.70
C ALA A 25 -14.21 17.26 0.46
N ARG A 26 -13.94 16.71 -0.73
CA ARG A 26 -12.60 16.67 -1.30
C ARG A 26 -12.31 18.08 -1.82
N PRO A 27 -11.20 18.73 -1.40
CA PRO A 27 -10.72 19.89 -2.11
C PRO A 27 -10.40 19.45 -3.55
N LEU A 28 -11.27 19.81 -4.48
CA LEU A 28 -10.99 19.80 -5.91
C LEU A 28 -9.94 20.88 -6.12
N ILE A 29 -8.66 20.50 -6.04
CA ILE A 29 -7.62 21.30 -6.70
C ILE A 29 -7.86 21.06 -8.20
N PRO A 30 -8.16 22.11 -8.99
CA PRO A 30 -8.25 21.97 -10.43
C PRO A 30 -6.98 21.31 -10.95
N GLU A 31 -7.10 20.30 -11.82
CA GLU A 31 -5.96 19.68 -12.51
C GLU A 31 -5.29 20.63 -13.52
N ASP A 32 -5.69 21.92 -13.53
CA ASP A 32 -5.06 22.99 -14.28
C ASP A 32 -3.82 23.53 -13.55
N GLY A 33 -2.66 23.27 -14.14
CA GLY A 33 -1.52 24.18 -14.06
C GLY A 33 -0.76 24.22 -12.74
N LEU A 34 -0.38 23.07 -12.17
CA LEU A 34 0.66 23.07 -11.12
C LEU A 34 1.93 23.72 -11.70
N THR A 35 2.22 24.95 -11.27
CA THR A 35 3.40 25.68 -11.72
C THR A 35 4.66 25.04 -11.16
N GLN A 36 5.80 25.31 -11.79
CA GLN A 36 7.08 24.75 -11.36
C GLN A 36 7.44 25.22 -9.94
N GLU A 37 7.22 26.50 -9.64
CA GLU A 37 7.44 27.06 -8.30
C GLU A 37 6.47 26.48 -7.26
N ALA A 38 5.18 26.31 -7.59
CA ALA A 38 4.23 25.65 -6.68
C ALA A 38 4.63 24.18 -6.41
N ALA A 39 5.06 23.45 -7.43
CA ALA A 39 5.58 22.09 -7.26
C ALA A 39 6.81 22.07 -6.34
N LYS A 40 7.77 22.96 -6.56
CA LYS A 40 8.97 23.09 -5.73
C LYS A 40 8.64 23.43 -4.28
N ASP A 41 7.65 24.27 -4.02
CA ASP A 41 7.21 24.60 -2.67
C ASP A 41 6.52 23.42 -1.97
N ILE A 42 5.69 22.67 -2.68
CA ILE A 42 5.11 21.41 -2.18
C ILE A 42 6.21 20.44 -1.80
N LEU A 43 7.22 20.25 -2.67
CA LEU A 43 8.34 19.34 -2.41
C LEU A 43 9.20 19.81 -1.24
N LYS A 44 9.52 21.10 -1.16
CA LYS A 44 10.24 21.66 0.00
C LYS A 44 9.47 21.42 1.28
N ARG A 45 8.15 21.65 1.30
CA ARG A 45 7.33 21.45 2.49
C ARG A 45 7.27 19.98 2.89
N THR A 46 7.08 19.08 1.93
CA THR A 46 6.82 17.66 2.20
C THR A 46 8.08 16.82 2.42
N LEU A 47 9.18 17.17 1.75
CA LEU A 47 10.46 16.44 1.80
C LEU A 47 11.50 17.10 2.72
N SER A 48 11.21 18.25 3.32
CA SER A 48 12.10 18.85 4.33
C SER A 48 12.20 17.93 5.54
N VAL A 49 13.39 17.85 6.14
CA VAL A 49 13.70 16.97 7.27
C VAL A 49 12.74 17.20 8.45
N LYS A 50 12.13 18.39 8.56
CA LYS A 50 11.15 18.72 9.60
C LYS A 50 9.80 18.01 9.43
N THR A 51 9.37 17.66 8.21
CA THR A 51 8.14 16.87 8.01
C THR A 51 8.34 15.37 8.20
N ALA A 52 9.58 14.86 8.14
CA ALA A 52 9.84 13.48 8.55
C ALA A 52 9.58 13.31 10.05
N ASN A 53 10.05 14.27 10.86
CA ASN A 53 9.81 14.31 12.30
C ASN A 53 8.34 14.63 12.61
N ALA A 54 7.71 15.58 11.92
CA ALA A 54 6.30 15.88 12.11
C ALA A 54 5.36 14.78 11.57
N ALA A 55 5.76 13.96 10.60
CA ALA A 55 5.00 12.77 10.22
C ALA A 55 5.15 11.68 11.29
N THR A 56 6.34 11.46 11.84
CA THR A 56 6.48 10.62 13.03
C THR A 56 5.74 11.19 14.24
N ASP A 57 5.64 12.52 14.40
CA ASP A 57 4.99 13.20 15.53
C ASP A 57 3.47 13.35 15.34
N ILE A 58 2.93 13.53 14.15
CA ILE A 58 1.49 13.48 13.87
C ILE A 58 1.00 12.03 13.89
N ILE A 59 1.84 11.09 13.42
CA ILE A 59 1.62 9.67 13.67
C ILE A 59 1.75 9.42 15.18
N SER A 60 2.74 9.99 15.90
CA SER A 60 2.93 9.85 17.37
C SER A 60 1.86 10.55 18.22
N GLU A 61 1.23 11.63 17.75
CA GLU A 61 0.20 12.38 18.48
C GLU A 61 -1.18 11.78 18.22
N ARG A 62 -1.42 11.23 17.02
CA ARG A 62 -2.56 10.31 16.81
C ARG A 62 -2.37 8.96 17.50
N THR A 63 -1.14 8.47 17.65
CA THR A 63 -0.84 7.19 18.34
C THR A 63 -0.48 7.35 19.83
N GLY A 64 -0.33 8.58 20.32
CA GLY A 64 0.08 8.91 21.69
C GLY A 64 -1.06 8.82 22.70
N LEU A 65 -2.31 8.80 22.23
CA LEU A 65 -3.49 8.50 23.03
C LEU A 65 -3.84 7.00 23.05
N SER A 66 -3.16 6.16 22.25
CA SER A 66 -3.50 4.73 22.07
C SER A 66 -2.60 3.77 22.85
N LYS A 67 -1.71 4.26 23.72
CA LYS A 67 -0.86 3.41 24.57
C LYS A 67 -1.59 2.73 25.73
N SER A 68 -2.91 2.88 25.82
CA SER A 68 -3.74 2.24 26.83
C SER A 68 -4.91 1.53 26.14
N LEU A 69 -4.88 0.20 26.15
CA LEU A 69 -5.89 -0.75 25.62
C LEU A 69 -6.10 -0.81 24.09
N GLY A 70 -5.42 -1.77 23.46
CA GLY A 70 -6.00 -2.57 22.36
C GLY A 70 -5.84 -2.04 20.94
N SER A 71 -4.63 -2.16 20.37
CA SER A 71 -4.33 -2.01 18.93
C SER A 71 -5.02 -3.03 18.01
N ASN A 72 -6.01 -3.76 18.52
CA ASN A 72 -6.69 -4.87 17.85
C ASN A 72 -8.11 -4.52 17.36
N GLN A 73 -8.53 -3.25 17.44
CA GLN A 73 -9.90 -2.84 17.11
C GLN A 73 -10.08 -2.41 15.64
N TYR A 74 -9.05 -1.91 14.97
CA TYR A 74 -9.20 -1.40 13.61
C TYR A 74 -9.12 -2.51 12.55
N PRO A 75 -10.06 -2.52 11.58
CA PRO A 75 -10.03 -3.44 10.46
C PRO A 75 -8.79 -3.19 9.60
N LEU A 76 -8.21 -4.27 9.08
CA LEU A 76 -7.10 -4.20 8.14
C LEU A 76 -7.58 -3.62 6.81
N ARG A 77 -6.77 -2.73 6.22
CA ARG A 77 -7.11 -2.11 4.94
C ARG A 77 -6.45 -2.88 3.81
N ASP A 78 -7.24 -3.35 2.86
CA ASP A 78 -6.72 -3.89 1.60
C ASP A 78 -5.99 -2.77 0.83
N ILE A 79 -4.71 -2.97 0.57
CA ILE A 79 -3.86 -2.02 -0.16
C ILE A 79 -3.32 -2.60 -1.47
N GLY A 80 -3.69 -3.84 -1.82
CA GLY A 80 -3.25 -4.45 -3.07
C GLY A 80 -3.56 -5.92 -3.16
N ARG A 81 -3.97 -6.36 -4.34
CA ARG A 81 -4.17 -7.77 -4.69
C ARG A 81 -3.38 -8.12 -5.93
N GLY A 82 -2.75 -9.29 -5.90
CA GLY A 82 -2.00 -9.83 -7.03
C GLY A 82 -2.11 -11.36 -7.08
N SER A 83 -1.44 -11.95 -8.07
CA SER A 83 -1.42 -13.42 -8.27
C SER A 83 -0.86 -14.18 -7.06
N CYS A 84 0.13 -13.62 -6.38
CA CYS A 84 0.76 -14.24 -5.22
C CYS A 84 0.05 -13.93 -3.89
N GLY A 85 -1.11 -13.27 -3.91
CA GLY A 85 -1.88 -12.96 -2.71
C GLY A 85 -2.30 -11.51 -2.58
N SER A 86 -2.83 -11.18 -1.41
CA SER A 86 -3.33 -9.85 -1.06
C SER A 86 -2.48 -9.25 0.07
N VAL A 87 -2.33 -7.93 0.06
CA VAL A 87 -1.57 -7.17 1.05
C VAL A 87 -2.53 -6.26 1.80
N PHE A 88 -2.44 -6.33 3.12
CA PHE A 88 -3.28 -5.58 4.02
C PHE A 88 -2.43 -4.70 4.92
N GLU A 89 -2.73 -3.43 4.98
CA GLU A 89 -2.13 -2.52 5.95
C GLU A 89 -2.66 -2.80 7.35
N VAL A 90 -1.77 -2.74 8.33
CA VAL A 90 -2.13 -2.73 9.75
C VAL A 90 -2.21 -1.26 10.19
N PRO A 91 -3.43 -0.72 10.44
CA PRO A 91 -3.60 0.68 10.79
C PRO A 91 -2.74 1.10 11.98
N GLU A 92 -2.29 2.36 11.96
CA GLU A 92 -1.46 2.95 13.02
C GLU A 92 -0.09 2.29 13.21
N THR A 93 0.36 1.48 12.24
CA THR A 93 1.68 0.85 12.29
C THR A 93 2.45 1.04 10.98
N VAL A 94 3.75 0.75 11.05
CA VAL A 94 4.64 0.68 9.88
C VAL A 94 4.64 -0.71 9.24
N TYR A 95 3.61 -1.52 9.48
CA TYR A 95 3.52 -2.90 9.02
C TYR A 95 2.35 -3.13 8.08
N ALA A 96 2.55 -4.11 7.22
CA ALA A 96 1.51 -4.74 6.43
C ALA A 96 1.55 -6.25 6.67
N ILE A 97 0.53 -6.95 6.17
CA ILE A 97 0.41 -8.40 6.16
C ILE A 97 0.20 -8.81 4.70
N LYS A 98 1.08 -9.65 4.17
CA LYS A 98 0.84 -10.34 2.90
C LYS A 98 0.26 -11.72 3.19
N LYS A 99 -0.92 -12.00 2.64
CA LYS A 99 -1.67 -13.25 2.80
C LYS A 99 -1.90 -13.88 1.44
N GLY A 100 -1.58 -15.16 1.28
CA GLY A 100 -1.66 -15.81 -0.04
C GLY A 100 -2.71 -16.86 -0.19
N ALA A 101 -2.82 -17.30 -1.44
CA ALA A 101 -3.66 -18.42 -1.85
C ALA A 101 -2.98 -19.78 -1.64
N GLY A 102 -1.66 -19.83 -1.45
CA GLY A 102 -0.90 -21.07 -1.24
C GLY A 102 0.31 -20.89 -0.33
N THR A 103 0.55 -21.87 0.56
CA THR A 103 1.60 -21.80 1.59
C THR A 103 2.99 -21.72 1.00
N GLU A 104 3.31 -22.56 0.01
CA GLU A 104 4.62 -22.58 -0.64
C GLU A 104 4.94 -21.25 -1.34
N ALA A 105 3.97 -20.69 -2.07
CA ALA A 105 4.14 -19.41 -2.75
C ALA A 105 4.41 -18.27 -1.75
N ILE A 106 3.71 -18.24 -0.61
CA ILE A 106 3.95 -17.21 0.41
C ILE A 106 5.26 -17.41 1.14
N TRP A 107 5.69 -18.66 1.33
CA TRP A 107 7.00 -18.96 1.89
C TRP A 107 8.12 -18.49 0.95
N ASN A 108 7.97 -18.75 -0.35
CA ASN A 108 8.90 -18.25 -1.37
C ASN A 108 8.94 -16.71 -1.37
N ASP A 109 7.78 -16.04 -1.34
CA ASP A 109 7.72 -14.58 -1.28
C ASP A 109 8.36 -14.00 0.00
N PHE A 110 8.18 -14.65 1.14
CA PHE A 110 8.83 -14.27 2.40
C PHE A 110 10.36 -14.32 2.25
N ASN A 111 10.89 -15.41 1.68
CA ASN A 111 12.32 -15.59 1.48
C ASN A 111 12.89 -14.62 0.44
N LEU A 112 12.22 -14.45 -0.71
CA LEU A 112 12.65 -13.52 -1.75
C LEU A 112 12.63 -12.06 -1.27
N THR A 113 11.63 -11.67 -0.47
CA THR A 113 11.58 -10.33 0.15
C THR A 113 12.80 -10.11 1.05
N ASN A 114 13.14 -11.09 1.89
CA ASN A 114 14.31 -10.99 2.75
C ASN A 114 15.64 -11.07 1.99
N CYS A 115 15.70 -11.84 0.89
CA CYS A 115 16.84 -11.86 -0.01
C CYS A 115 17.08 -10.47 -0.61
N ALA A 116 16.05 -9.84 -1.19
CA ALA A 116 16.12 -8.49 -1.73
C ALA A 116 16.51 -7.45 -0.67
N TYR A 117 15.94 -7.57 0.54
CA TYR A 117 16.32 -6.72 1.67
C TYR A 117 17.81 -6.83 2.01
N ASN A 118 18.33 -8.06 2.13
CA ASN A 118 19.74 -8.30 2.44
C ASN A 118 20.66 -7.83 1.31
N SER A 119 20.31 -8.07 0.05
CA SER A 119 21.08 -7.56 -1.10
C SER A 119 21.16 -6.04 -1.11
N CYS A 120 20.07 -5.35 -0.74
CA CYS A 120 20.07 -3.90 -0.58
C CYS A 120 20.98 -3.47 0.57
N LEU A 121 20.91 -4.13 1.74
CA LEU A 121 21.83 -3.86 2.85
C LEU A 121 23.30 -4.03 2.47
N THR A 122 23.65 -5.07 1.72
CA THR A 122 25.02 -5.27 1.23
C THR A 122 25.42 -4.16 0.26
N SER A 123 24.51 -3.75 -0.63
CA SER A 123 24.77 -2.70 -1.62
C SER A 123 24.86 -1.31 -0.98
N LEU A 124 24.21 -1.07 0.17
CA LEU A 124 24.27 0.20 0.89
C LEU A 124 25.70 0.64 1.19
N GLY A 125 26.59 -0.28 1.60
CA GLY A 125 27.99 0.05 1.82
C GLY A 125 28.71 0.55 0.55
N LEU A 126 28.36 -0.01 -0.61
CA LEU A 126 28.89 0.45 -1.90
C LEU A 126 28.32 1.82 -2.27
N PHE A 127 27.03 2.04 -2.03
CA PHE A 127 26.38 3.31 -2.33
C PHE A 127 26.83 4.45 -1.41
N GLU A 128 27.07 4.19 -0.13
CA GLU A 128 27.62 5.20 0.78
C GLU A 128 29.00 5.67 0.33
N TYR A 129 29.82 4.75 -0.19
CA TYR A 129 31.13 5.09 -0.75
C TYR A 129 31.00 5.91 -2.04
N ALA A 130 30.19 5.45 -3.01
CA ALA A 130 30.05 6.07 -4.33
C ALA A 130 29.20 7.35 -4.34
N PHE A 131 28.22 7.47 -3.44
CA PHE A 131 27.23 8.55 -3.39
C PHE A 131 27.16 9.19 -2.00
N ARG A 132 28.32 9.65 -1.51
CA ARG A 132 28.44 10.29 -0.19
C ARG A 132 27.37 11.37 0.03
N GLY A 133 26.72 11.32 1.19
CA GLY A 133 25.68 12.28 1.58
C GLY A 133 24.31 12.06 0.93
N ARG A 134 24.14 11.03 0.09
CA ARG A 134 22.83 10.63 -0.44
C ARG A 134 22.17 9.60 0.47
N ARG A 135 20.88 9.76 0.70
CA ARG A 135 20.07 8.73 1.37
C ARG A 135 19.69 7.67 0.34
N VAL A 136 19.91 6.41 0.68
CA VAL A 136 19.51 5.29 -0.15
C VAL A 136 18.08 4.88 0.19
N PRO A 137 17.24 4.53 -0.80
CA PRO A 137 15.88 4.06 -0.55
C PRO A 137 15.86 2.86 0.38
N ARG A 138 14.89 2.85 1.31
CA ARG A 138 14.61 1.67 2.13
C ARG A 138 13.84 0.67 1.29
N VAL A 139 14.15 -0.61 1.47
CA VAL A 139 13.38 -1.72 0.93
C VAL A 139 12.65 -2.43 2.07
N PRO A 140 11.42 -2.93 1.86
CA PRO A 140 10.67 -3.64 2.89
C PRO A 140 11.39 -4.90 3.38
N LYS A 141 11.37 -5.14 4.69
CA LYS A 141 11.80 -6.41 5.30
C LYS A 141 10.59 -7.28 5.63
N ALA A 142 10.67 -8.59 5.37
CA ALA A 142 9.71 -9.54 5.90
C ALA A 142 10.12 -9.98 7.31
N ARG A 143 9.17 -9.96 8.26
CA ARG A 143 9.44 -10.10 9.71
C ARG A 143 9.13 -11.50 10.24
N TYR A 144 7.85 -11.89 10.15
CA TYR A 144 7.35 -13.13 10.73
C TYR A 144 6.42 -13.82 9.75
N PHE A 145 6.63 -15.12 9.53
CA PHE A 145 5.76 -15.97 8.74
C PHE A 145 4.83 -16.77 9.66
N ASN A 146 3.56 -16.88 9.27
CA ASN A 146 2.53 -17.59 10.00
C ASN A 146 1.81 -18.53 9.02
N GLY A 147 1.81 -19.83 9.34
CA GLY A 147 1.05 -20.83 8.60
C GLY A 147 -0.45 -20.78 8.91
N PRO A 148 -1.30 -21.50 8.15
CA PRO A 148 -2.73 -21.60 8.41
C PRO A 148 -3.09 -22.17 9.79
N ASP A 149 -2.17 -22.94 10.37
CA ASP A 149 -2.24 -23.64 11.66
C ASP A 149 -1.77 -22.80 12.86
N ALA A 150 -1.31 -21.55 12.64
CA ALA A 150 -0.88 -20.64 13.70
C ALA A 150 -2.07 -20.09 14.51
N ASP A 151 -2.67 -20.92 15.36
CA ASP A 151 -3.92 -20.63 16.10
C ASP A 151 -3.91 -19.31 16.86
N GLY A 152 -2.84 -19.05 17.62
CA GLY A 152 -2.73 -17.83 18.42
C GLY A 152 -2.74 -16.56 17.57
N VAL A 153 -2.08 -16.59 16.41
CA VAL A 153 -2.03 -15.46 15.49
C VAL A 153 -3.38 -15.28 14.82
N TRP A 154 -3.93 -16.34 14.21
CA TRP A 154 -5.20 -16.25 13.48
C TRP A 154 -6.36 -15.87 14.39
N THR A 155 -6.42 -16.40 15.61
CA THR A 155 -7.45 -16.01 16.59
C THR A 155 -7.39 -14.51 16.90
N ALA A 156 -6.19 -13.93 16.95
CA ALA A 156 -6.01 -12.52 17.27
C ALA A 156 -6.35 -11.57 16.10
N ILE A 157 -6.19 -11.99 14.84
CA ILE A 157 -6.26 -11.08 13.68
C ILE A 157 -7.35 -11.38 12.66
N ILE A 158 -7.93 -12.59 12.64
CA ILE A 158 -8.82 -13.03 11.55
C ILE A 158 -10.06 -12.16 11.40
N SER A 159 -10.63 -11.69 12.51
CA SER A 159 -11.82 -10.82 12.52
C SER A 159 -11.55 -9.44 11.93
N ARG A 160 -10.27 -9.01 11.88
CA ARG A 160 -9.86 -7.70 11.37
C ARG A 160 -9.76 -7.68 9.85
N PHE A 161 -9.66 -8.83 9.18
CA PHE A 161 -9.68 -8.87 7.72
C PHE A 161 -11.07 -8.48 7.19
N PRO A 162 -11.14 -7.90 5.96
CA PRO A 162 -12.39 -7.79 5.23
C PRO A 162 -13.09 -9.15 5.18
N GLU A 163 -14.43 -9.15 5.17
CA GLU A 163 -15.23 -10.37 5.34
C GLU A 163 -14.83 -11.51 4.37
N ALA A 164 -14.61 -11.18 3.10
CA ALA A 164 -14.17 -12.12 2.07
C ALA A 164 -12.79 -12.74 2.33
N ASP A 165 -11.96 -12.13 3.18
CA ASP A 165 -10.59 -12.54 3.45
C ASP A 165 -10.41 -13.20 4.82
N ARG A 166 -11.49 -13.39 5.60
CA ARG A 166 -11.50 -14.02 6.94
C ARG A 166 -11.31 -15.54 6.90
N THR A 167 -10.37 -15.98 6.09
CA THR A 167 -9.93 -17.37 5.98
C THR A 167 -8.51 -17.49 6.52
N ARG A 168 -8.20 -18.58 7.20
CA ARG A 168 -6.81 -18.87 7.58
C ARG A 168 -6.03 -19.27 6.34
N ALA A 169 -4.81 -18.77 6.22
CA ALA A 169 -3.91 -19.09 5.11
C ALA A 169 -2.46 -18.93 5.58
N ALA A 170 -1.49 -19.11 4.68
CA ALA A 170 -0.16 -18.62 4.95
C ALA A 170 -0.11 -17.10 4.81
N ALA A 171 0.56 -16.44 5.74
CA ALA A 171 0.75 -15.00 5.71
C ALA A 171 2.09 -14.61 6.34
N PHE A 172 2.63 -13.45 5.99
CA PHE A 172 3.74 -12.85 6.71
C PHE A 172 3.57 -11.35 6.92
N TYR A 173 4.13 -10.87 8.03
CA TYR A 173 4.26 -9.45 8.30
C TYR A 173 5.46 -8.88 7.57
N LEU A 174 5.31 -7.68 7.02
CA LEU A 174 6.38 -6.96 6.35
C LEU A 174 6.33 -5.47 6.66
N ASP A 175 7.46 -4.80 6.52
CA ASP A 175 7.53 -3.35 6.61
C ASP A 175 6.64 -2.72 5.51
N HIS A 176 5.85 -1.72 5.88
CA HIS A 176 4.98 -0.97 4.99
C HIS A 176 5.59 0.40 4.72
N ILE A 177 5.94 0.66 3.45
CA ILE A 177 6.35 1.99 3.00
C ILE A 177 5.10 2.77 2.64
N LEU A 178 4.81 3.81 3.43
CA LEU A 178 3.62 4.63 3.22
C LEU A 178 3.65 5.29 1.83
N PRO A 179 2.51 5.33 1.13
CA PRO A 179 2.45 5.96 -0.19
C PRO A 179 2.75 7.45 -0.07
N VAL A 180 3.50 7.96 -1.04
CA VAL A 180 3.75 9.40 -1.17
C VAL A 180 2.41 10.11 -1.48
N PRO A 181 2.03 11.18 -0.74
CA PRO A 181 0.78 11.90 -0.97
C PRO A 181 0.63 12.31 -2.44
N ARG A 182 -0.60 12.27 -2.97
CA ARG A 182 -0.88 12.57 -4.39
C ARG A 182 -0.28 13.90 -4.82
N VAL A 183 -0.47 14.95 -4.02
CA VAL A 183 0.07 16.29 -4.30
C VAL A 183 1.60 16.29 -4.39
N THR A 184 2.28 15.51 -3.54
CA THR A 184 3.74 15.34 -3.60
C THR A 184 4.14 14.56 -4.84
N ARG A 185 3.42 13.49 -5.21
CA ARG A 185 3.68 12.74 -6.45
C ARG A 185 3.52 13.62 -7.69
N GLN A 186 2.45 14.40 -7.77
CA GLN A 186 2.22 15.35 -8.87
C GLN A 186 3.32 16.41 -8.93
N ALA A 187 3.76 16.93 -7.77
CA ALA A 187 4.86 17.87 -7.70
C ALA A 187 6.21 17.24 -8.13
N LEU A 188 6.48 15.98 -7.77
CA LEU A 188 7.67 15.24 -8.22
C LEU A 188 7.67 15.10 -9.75
N VAL A 189 6.54 14.68 -10.33
CA VAL A 189 6.38 14.56 -11.79
C VAL A 189 6.64 15.92 -12.44
N ARG A 190 5.94 16.97 -12.01
CA ARG A 190 6.07 18.29 -12.60
C ARG A 190 7.49 18.88 -12.49
N ARG A 191 8.23 18.56 -11.42
CA ARG A 191 9.55 19.13 -11.16
C ARG A 191 10.69 18.45 -11.90
N PHE A 192 10.58 17.13 -12.11
CA PHE A 192 11.69 16.29 -12.57
C PHE A 192 11.43 15.54 -13.86
N PHE A 193 10.19 15.40 -14.30
CA PHE A 193 9.86 14.81 -15.58
C PHE A 193 9.59 15.91 -16.59
N GLN A 194 10.41 15.94 -17.64
CA GLN A 194 10.11 16.72 -18.84
C GLN A 194 9.22 15.85 -19.73
N PRO A 195 8.20 16.42 -20.40
CA PRO A 195 7.53 15.71 -21.48
C PRO A 195 8.59 15.34 -22.52
N ASP A 196 8.62 14.09 -22.96
CA ASP A 196 9.52 13.69 -24.05
C ASP A 196 9.17 14.52 -25.29
N GLU A 197 10.10 15.39 -25.72
CA GLU A 197 10.04 16.01 -27.03
C GLU A 197 10.38 14.92 -28.07
N GLN A 198 9.34 14.30 -28.62
CA GLN A 198 9.37 13.45 -29.83
C GLN A 198 10.21 12.16 -29.76
N THR A 199 9.53 11.03 -29.63
CA THR A 199 9.87 9.87 -30.47
C THR A 199 8.79 9.80 -31.55
N GLN A 200 9.01 10.52 -32.65
CA GLN A 200 8.29 10.29 -33.91
C GLN A 200 9.08 9.27 -34.74
#